data_AF-A0A418MCB0-F1
#
_entry.id   AF-A0A418MCB0-F1
#
_cell.length_a   1.000
_cell.length_b   1.000
_cell.length_c   1.000
_cell.angle_alpha   90.00
_cell.angle_beta   90.00
_cell.angle_gamma   90.00
#
_symmetry.space_group_name_H-M   'P 1'
#
loop_
_entity.id
_entity.type
_entity.pdbx_description
1 polymer ?
#
loop_
_entity_poly.entity_id
_entity_poly.type
_entity_poly.pdbx_seq_one_letter_code
_entity_poly.pdbx_strand_id
1 'polypeptide(L)'
;MNNVSVYILWAARLVAAIILLQTLYFKFGAQAESVYIFAKLGVEPWGRIGSGIVELIAALLILIPRTSWIGAGLGLGVMLGAIGAHLTILGIDILGDGGYLFALGLIVALSCVVVLYLTRQQWLPLVSSLLSAQPVLKSERVNE
;
A
#
# COMPACT_ATOMS: atom_id res chain seq x y z
N MET A 1 -22.44 5.99 -6.30
CA MET A 1 -21.37 6.90 -6.78
C MET A 1 -21.82 7.51 -8.09
N ASN A 2 -21.49 8.77 -8.38
CA ASN A 2 -21.73 9.35 -9.71
C ASN A 2 -20.64 8.88 -10.70
N ASN A 3 -20.85 9.15 -12.00
CA ASN A 3 -19.93 8.71 -13.06
C ASN A 3 -18.51 9.27 -12.87
N VAL A 4 -18.39 10.53 -12.43
CA VAL A 4 -17.09 11.18 -12.17
C VAL A 4 -16.27 10.41 -11.13
N SER A 5 -16.86 10.06 -9.98
CA SER A 5 -16.16 9.30 -8.95
C SER A 5 -15.75 7.89 -9.42
N VAL A 6 -16.50 7.29 -10.34
CA VAL A 6 -16.12 5.99 -10.94
C VAL A 6 -14.88 6.14 -11.83
N TYR A 7 -14.82 7.18 -12.66
CA TYR A 7 -13.63 7.45 -13.49
C TYR A 7 -12.41 7.77 -12.63
N ILE A 8 -12.56 8.61 -11.60
CA ILE A 8 -11.47 8.92 -10.66
C ILE A 8 -10.97 7.65 -9.96
N LEU A 9 -11.89 6.79 -9.50
CA LEU A 9 -11.53 5.52 -8.86
C LEU A 9 -10.72 4.62 -9.80
N TRP A 10 -11.15 4.44 -11.04
CA TRP A 10 -10.40 3.62 -12.00
C TRP A 10 -9.05 4.23 -12.36
N ALA A 11 -8.97 5.55 -12.55
CA ALA A 11 -7.72 6.24 -12.79
C ALA A 11 -6.73 6.02 -11.65
N ALA A 12 -7.15 6.22 -10.39
CA ALA A 12 -6.31 5.99 -9.22
C ALA A 12 -5.84 4.53 -9.10
N ARG A 13 -6.72 3.56 -9.41
CA ARG A 13 -6.38 2.14 -9.40
C ARG A 13 -5.34 1.78 -10.45
N LEU A 14 -5.51 2.29 -11.67
CA LEU A 14 -4.58 2.04 -12.77
C LEU A 14 -3.22 2.70 -12.52
N VAL A 15 -3.21 3.97 -12.08
CA VAL A 15 -1.97 4.68 -11.74
C VAL A 15 -1.19 3.93 -10.66
N ALA A 16 -1.83 3.57 -9.55
CA ALA A 16 -1.19 2.81 -8.48
C ALA A 16 -0.67 1.45 -8.97
N ALA A 17 -1.50 0.68 -9.68
CA ALA A 17 -1.12 -0.65 -10.14
C ALA A 17 0.04 -0.62 -11.16
N ILE A 18 0.02 0.33 -12.11
CA ILE A 18 1.09 0.47 -13.11
C ILE A 18 2.41 0.79 -12.43
N ILE A 19 2.43 1.77 -11.52
CA ILE A 19 3.67 2.16 -10.84
C ILE A 19 4.16 1.02 -9.95
N LEU A 20 3.28 0.38 -9.17
CA LEU A 20 3.66 -0.78 -8.35
C LEU A 20 4.24 -1.92 -9.19
N LEU A 21 3.62 -2.27 -10.33
CA LEU A 21 4.15 -3.31 -11.22
C LEU A 21 5.49 -2.90 -11.85
N GLN A 22 5.66 -1.62 -12.18
CA GLN A 22 6.93 -1.09 -12.67
C GLN A 22 8.04 -1.21 -11.61
N THR A 23 7.77 -0.93 -10.33
CA THR A 23 8.78 -1.06 -9.27
C THR A 23 9.25 -2.49 -9.06
N LEU A 24 8.39 -3.48 -9.34
CA LEU A 24 8.75 -4.91 -9.25
C LEU A 24 9.88 -5.29 -10.21
N TYR A 25 9.94 -4.69 -11.41
CA TYR A 25 11.03 -4.95 -12.35
C TYR A 25 12.39 -4.67 -11.70
N PHE A 26 12.52 -3.52 -11.03
CA PHE A 26 13.75 -3.13 -10.33
C PHE A 26 14.03 -4.02 -9.12
N LYS A 27 12.99 -4.36 -8.35
CA LYS A 27 13.12 -5.20 -7.15
C LYS A 27 13.47 -6.64 -7.50
N PHE A 28 12.67 -7.34 -8.29
CA PHE A 28 12.94 -8.75 -8.60
C PHE A 28 14.10 -8.94 -9.57
N GLY A 29 14.37 -7.97 -10.44
CA GLY A 29 15.54 -7.97 -11.32
C GLY A 29 16.87 -7.66 -10.63
N ALA A 30 16.87 -7.38 -9.32
CA ALA A 30 18.07 -7.01 -8.55
C ALA A 30 18.89 -5.89 -9.21
N GLN A 31 18.19 -4.87 -9.74
CA GLN A 31 18.83 -3.71 -10.36
C GLN A 31 19.69 -2.97 -9.33
N ALA A 32 20.83 -2.41 -9.77
CA ALA A 32 21.84 -1.84 -8.88
C ALA A 32 21.29 -0.79 -7.90
N GLU A 33 20.40 0.08 -8.38
CA GLU A 33 19.73 1.09 -7.56
C GLU A 33 18.82 0.47 -6.48
N SER A 34 18.07 -0.56 -6.84
CA SER A 34 17.20 -1.29 -5.89
C SER A 34 18.03 -2.00 -4.82
N VAL A 35 19.09 -2.71 -5.22
CA VAL A 35 20.02 -3.36 -4.28
C VAL A 35 20.68 -2.33 -3.36
N TYR A 36 21.11 -1.18 -3.89
CA TYR A 36 21.67 -0.09 -3.11
C TYR A 36 20.70 0.42 -2.03
N ILE A 37 19.44 0.68 -2.39
CA ILE A 37 18.41 1.16 -1.45
C ILE A 37 18.25 0.18 -0.28
N PHE A 38 18.01 -1.10 -0.58
CA PHE A 38 17.75 -2.08 0.47
C PHE A 38 19.01 -2.46 1.27
N ALA A 39 20.20 -2.37 0.67
CA ALA A 39 21.47 -2.53 1.38
C ALA A 39 21.71 -1.36 2.34
N LYS A 40 21.43 -0.12 1.92
CA LYS A 40 21.52 1.08 2.77
C LYS A 40 20.54 1.02 3.94
N LEU A 41 19.38 0.39 3.75
CA LEU A 41 18.42 0.12 4.82
C LEU A 41 18.79 -1.07 5.72
N GLY A 42 19.83 -1.83 5.38
CA GLY A 42 20.27 -3.00 6.17
C GLY A 42 19.34 -4.21 6.08
N VAL A 43 18.47 -4.26 5.07
CA VAL A 43 17.44 -5.33 4.93
C VAL A 43 17.56 -6.12 3.62
N GLU A 44 18.59 -5.89 2.81
CA GLU A 44 18.86 -6.69 1.60
C GLU A 44 19.24 -8.15 1.96
N PRO A 45 18.77 -9.17 1.21
CA PRO A 45 17.80 -9.13 0.09
C PRO A 45 16.33 -9.26 0.51
N TRP A 46 16.09 -9.61 1.78
CA TRP A 46 14.77 -9.98 2.28
C TRP A 46 13.76 -8.85 2.21
N GLY A 47 14.17 -7.62 2.53
CA GLY A 47 13.36 -6.41 2.42
C GLY A 47 12.99 -6.12 0.97
N ARG A 48 13.92 -6.29 0.03
CA ARG A 48 13.67 -6.07 -1.40
C ARG A 48 12.68 -7.06 -1.96
N ILE A 49 12.93 -8.35 -1.75
CA ILE A 49 12.07 -9.43 -2.26
C ILE A 49 10.72 -9.42 -1.54
N GLY A 50 10.73 -9.30 -0.21
CA GLY A 50 9.53 -9.29 0.61
C GLY A 50 8.61 -8.11 0.27
N SER A 51 9.15 -6.89 0.19
CA SER A 51 8.35 -5.73 -0.23
C SER A 51 7.86 -5.87 -1.67
N GLY A 52 8.67 -6.43 -2.59
CA GLY A 52 8.23 -6.73 -3.95
C GLY A 52 7.05 -7.71 -4.00
N ILE A 53 7.04 -8.75 -3.17
CA ILE A 53 5.89 -9.69 -3.11
C ILE A 53 4.63 -8.97 -2.60
N VAL A 54 4.75 -8.14 -1.56
CA VAL A 54 3.61 -7.37 -1.04
C VAL A 54 3.10 -6.37 -2.08
N GLU A 55 3.99 -5.70 -2.81
CA GLU A 55 3.64 -4.78 -3.90
C GLU A 55 2.93 -5.49 -5.06
N LEU A 56 3.36 -6.69 -5.43
CA LEU A 56 2.70 -7.51 -6.44
C LEU A 56 1.27 -7.86 -6.01
N ILE A 57 1.10 -8.33 -4.77
CA ILE A 57 -0.22 -8.64 -4.21
C ILE A 57 -1.09 -7.37 -4.20
N ALA A 58 -0.54 -6.25 -3.73
CA ALA A 58 -1.24 -4.97 -3.70
C ALA A 58 -1.71 -4.54 -5.11
N ALA A 59 -0.83 -4.62 -6.11
CA ALA A 59 -1.14 -4.26 -7.50
C ALA A 59 -2.26 -5.12 -8.09
N LEU A 60 -2.22 -6.44 -7.87
CA LEU A 60 -3.28 -7.35 -8.34
C LEU A 60 -4.62 -7.08 -7.64
N LEU A 61 -4.61 -6.90 -6.33
CA LEU A 61 -5.82 -6.65 -5.55
C LEU A 61 -6.46 -5.30 -5.89
N ILE A 62 -5.66 -4.25 -6.14
CA ILE A 62 -6.15 -2.93 -6.58
C ILE A 62 -6.96 -3.04 -7.87
N LEU A 63 -6.59 -3.91 -8.82
CA LEU A 63 -7.27 -4.06 -10.11
C LEU A 63 -8.60 -4.81 -10.06
N ILE A 64 -8.90 -5.51 -8.96
CA ILE A 64 -10.17 -6.21 -8.76
C ILE A 64 -11.12 -5.33 -7.92
N PRO A 65 -12.28 -4.88 -8.45
CA PRO A 65 -13.13 -3.89 -7.76
C PRO A 65 -13.52 -4.29 -6.33
N ARG A 66 -13.79 -5.58 -6.10
CA ARG A 66 -14.21 -6.12 -4.80
C ARG A 66 -13.11 -6.11 -3.73
N THR A 67 -11.84 -6.18 -4.15
CA THR A 67 -10.68 -6.24 -3.24
C THR A 67 -9.78 -5.01 -3.35
N SER A 68 -10.22 -3.99 -4.10
CA SER A 68 -9.43 -2.80 -4.37
C SER A 68 -9.02 -2.03 -3.11
N TRP A 69 -9.87 -2.02 -2.08
CA TRP A 69 -9.55 -1.42 -0.78
C TRP A 69 -8.45 -2.18 -0.02
N ILE A 70 -8.40 -3.52 -0.14
CA ILE A 70 -7.34 -4.34 0.47
C ILE A 70 -6.01 -4.03 -0.20
N GLY A 71 -5.99 -4.05 -1.54
CA GLY A 71 -4.79 -3.72 -2.30
C GLY A 71 -4.31 -2.29 -2.02
N ALA A 72 -5.22 -1.31 -1.93
CA ALA A 72 -4.88 0.05 -1.59
C ALA A 72 -4.36 0.20 -0.15
N GLY A 73 -4.90 -0.57 0.80
CA GLY A 73 -4.39 -0.61 2.17
C GLY A 73 -2.95 -1.15 2.23
N LEU A 74 -2.68 -2.27 1.53
CA LEU A 74 -1.33 -2.83 1.44
C LEU A 74 -0.36 -1.87 0.74
N GLY A 75 -0.76 -1.32 -0.41
CA GLY A 75 0.03 -0.36 -1.17
C GLY A 75 0.38 0.88 -0.34
N LEU A 76 -0.61 1.45 0.37
CA LEU A 76 -0.38 2.59 1.25
C LEU A 76 0.58 2.24 2.38
N GLY A 77 0.43 1.07 3.03
CA GLY A 77 1.35 0.63 4.07
C GLY A 77 2.80 0.52 3.60
N VAL A 78 3.02 -0.07 2.43
CA VAL A 78 4.38 -0.16 1.84
C VAL A 78 4.92 1.22 1.48
N MET A 79 4.10 2.07 0.85
CA MET A 79 4.53 3.43 0.48
C MET A 79 4.84 4.30 1.71
N LEU A 80 4.12 4.14 2.81
CA LEU A 80 4.46 4.83 4.08
C LEU A 80 5.83 4.40 4.60
N GLY A 81 6.15 3.10 4.53
CA GLY A 81 7.48 2.59 4.86
C GLY A 81 8.57 3.17 3.94
N ALA A 82 8.34 3.19 2.63
CA ALA A 82 9.27 3.73 1.65
C ALA A 82 9.49 5.25 1.82
N ILE A 83 8.41 6.03 1.95
CA ILE A 83 8.44 7.47 2.21
C ILE A 83 9.17 7.76 3.52
N GLY A 84 8.87 7.00 4.59
CA GLY A 84 9.57 7.12 5.86
C GLY A 84 11.07 6.85 5.72
N ALA A 85 11.46 5.83 4.97
CA ALA A 85 12.87 5.54 4.66
C ALA A 85 13.55 6.67 3.89
N HIS A 86 12.88 7.30 2.92
CA HIS A 86 13.39 8.49 2.22
C HIS A 86 13.61 9.69 3.15
N LEU A 87 12.66 9.95 4.05
CA LEU A 87 12.73 11.09 4.96
C LEU A 87 13.75 10.91 6.10
N THR A 88 14.22 9.68 6.35
CA THR A 88 15.08 9.37 7.51
C THR A 88 16.47 8.87 7.13
N ILE A 89 16.57 7.87 6.25
CA ILE A 89 17.83 7.14 5.99
C ILE A 89 18.34 7.38 4.57
N LEU A 90 17.47 7.36 3.57
CA LEU A 90 17.89 7.37 2.16
C LEU A 90 18.21 8.79 1.67
N GLY A 91 17.37 9.77 2.02
CA GLY A 91 17.30 11.08 1.36
C GLY A 91 16.26 11.08 0.23
N ILE A 92 15.89 12.27 -0.26
CA ILE A 92 14.95 12.41 -1.37
C ILE A 92 15.61 11.97 -2.70
N ASP A 93 16.81 12.48 -2.96
CA ASP A 93 17.61 12.14 -4.15
C ASP A 93 18.45 10.89 -3.88
N ILE A 94 18.22 9.85 -4.69
CA ILE A 94 18.96 8.58 -4.63
C ILE A 94 19.76 8.43 -5.91
N LEU A 95 21.08 8.36 -5.79
CA LEU A 95 22.00 8.16 -6.92
C LEU A 95 21.83 9.19 -8.06
N GLY A 96 21.33 10.40 -7.77
CA GLY A 96 21.12 11.45 -8.76
C GLY A 96 19.81 11.32 -9.54
N ASP A 97 18.81 10.58 -9.01
CA ASP A 97 17.47 10.45 -9.60
C ASP A 97 16.62 11.72 -9.48
N GLY A 98 17.09 12.73 -8.72
CA GLY A 98 16.40 14.00 -8.55
C GLY A 98 15.09 13.89 -7.78
N GLY A 99 14.89 12.83 -6.99
CA GLY A 99 13.66 12.59 -6.22
C GLY A 99 12.56 11.85 -6.99
N TYR A 100 12.89 11.24 -8.13
CA TYR A 100 11.95 10.49 -8.93
C TYR A 100 11.29 9.34 -8.15
N LEU A 101 12.06 8.51 -7.44
CA LEU A 101 11.51 7.40 -6.65
C LEU A 101 10.62 7.89 -5.51
N PHE A 102 11.01 8.98 -4.86
CA PHE A 102 10.21 9.60 -3.80
C PHE A 102 8.87 10.11 -4.35
N ALA A 103 8.88 10.78 -5.51
CA ALA A 103 7.68 11.28 -6.17
C ALA A 103 6.74 10.14 -6.59
N LEU A 104 7.27 9.04 -7.15
CA LEU A 104 6.46 7.84 -7.44
C LEU A 104 5.80 7.29 -6.18
N GLY A 105 6.55 7.21 -5.07
CA GLY A 105 6.01 6.78 -3.77
C GLY A 105 4.83 7.63 -3.30
N LEU A 106 4.94 8.96 -3.42
CA LEU A 106 3.86 9.88 -3.09
C LEU A 106 2.64 9.71 -4.01
N ILE A 107 2.84 9.55 -5.32
CA ILE A 107 1.76 9.34 -6.29
C ILE A 107 0.97 8.07 -5.96
N VAL A 108 1.66 6.97 -5.65
CA VAL A 108 1.02 5.71 -5.26
C VAL A 108 0.29 5.86 -3.93
N ALA A 109 0.91 6.51 -2.93
CA ALA A 109 0.28 6.76 -1.64
C ALA A 109 -1.02 7.56 -1.78
N LEU A 110 -1.00 8.67 -2.54
CA LEU A 110 -2.18 9.49 -2.81
C LEU A 110 -3.25 8.71 -3.58
N SER A 111 -2.84 7.93 -4.58
CA SER A 111 -3.76 7.07 -5.33
C SER A 111 -4.44 6.05 -4.42
N CYS A 112 -3.69 5.41 -3.51
CA CYS A 112 -4.23 4.48 -2.53
C CYS A 112 -5.21 5.18 -1.56
N VAL A 113 -4.91 6.39 -1.09
CA VAL A 113 -5.83 7.19 -0.25
C VAL A 113 -7.13 7.48 -1.00
N VAL A 114 -7.07 7.85 -2.28
CA VAL A 114 -8.26 8.08 -3.11
C VAL A 114 -9.08 6.79 -3.25
N VAL A 115 -8.44 5.65 -3.52
CA VAL A 115 -9.13 4.36 -3.60
C VAL A 115 -9.82 4.02 -2.28
N LEU A 116 -9.11 4.12 -1.15
CA LEU A 116 -9.67 3.84 0.19
C LEU A 116 -10.84 4.76 0.51
N TYR A 117 -10.74 6.05 0.19
CA TYR A 117 -11.80 7.03 0.45
C TYR A 117 -13.05 6.76 -0.39
N LEU A 118 -12.89 6.46 -1.68
CA LEU A 118 -14.02 6.20 -2.58
C LEU A 118 -14.66 4.83 -2.36
N THR A 119 -13.90 3.86 -1.84
CA THR A 119 -14.38 2.51 -1.50
C THR A 119 -14.77 2.37 -0.02
N ARG A 120 -14.81 3.46 0.75
CA ARG A 120 -15.07 3.45 2.21
C ARG A 120 -16.32 2.69 2.65
N GLN A 121 -17.37 2.70 1.84
CA GLN A 121 -18.61 1.97 2.14
C GLN A 121 -18.41 0.45 2.14
N GLN A 122 -17.38 -0.06 1.47
CA GLN A 122 -17.06 -1.48 1.40
C GLN A 122 -16.33 -1.98 2.65
N TRP A 123 -15.48 -1.15 3.26
CA TRP A 123 -14.58 -1.58 4.34
C TRP A 123 -14.88 -0.97 5.71
N LEU A 124 -15.51 0.21 5.79
CA LEU A 124 -15.87 0.82 7.08
C LEU A 124 -16.75 -0.11 7.95
N PRO A 125 -17.79 -0.80 7.43
CA PRO A 125 -18.61 -1.69 8.24
C PRO A 125 -17.82 -2.87 8.84
N LEU A 126 -16.84 -3.39 8.10
CA LEU A 126 -15.98 -4.49 8.55
C LEU A 126 -15.10 -4.03 9.72
N VAL A 127 -14.50 -2.84 9.60
CA VAL A 127 -13.68 -2.25 10.67
C VAL A 127 -14.52 -1.91 11.90
N SER A 128 -15.71 -1.33 11.71
CA SER A 128 -16.59 -1.03 12.84
C SER A 128 -17.03 -2.29 13.57
N SER A 129 -17.34 -3.37 12.83
CA SER A 129 -17.72 -4.65 13.44
C SER A 129 -16.59 -5.28 14.25
N LEU A 130 -15.35 -5.14 13.79
CA LEU A 130 -14.17 -5.63 14.51
C LEU A 130 -13.94 -4.84 15.81
N LEU A 131 -14.11 -3.51 15.75
CA LEU A 131 -13.92 -2.64 16.91
C LEU A 131 -15.08 -2.69 17.91
N SER A 132 -16.30 -2.97 17.45
CA SER A 132 -17.49 -3.10 18.29
C SER A 132 -17.66 -4.49 18.91
N ALA A 133 -16.81 -5.45 18.56
CA ALA A 133 -16.78 -6.77 19.19
C ALA A 133 -16.27 -6.65 20.63
N GLN A 134 -17.15 -6.15 21.51
CA GLN A 134 -16.99 -6.26 22.96
C GLN A 134 -16.99 -7.75 23.33
N PRO A 135 -16.11 -8.21 24.24
CA PRO A 135 -16.23 -9.56 24.77
C PRO A 135 -17.57 -9.66 25.49
N VAL A 136 -18.47 -10.50 24.96
CA VAL A 136 -19.70 -10.87 25.65
C VAL A 136 -19.27 -11.70 26.87
N LEU A 137 -18.97 -11.04 27.99
CA LEU A 137 -18.94 -11.68 29.29
C LEU A 137 -20.39 -12.02 29.62
N LYS A 138 -20.81 -13.19 29.15
CA LYS A 138 -22.03 -13.85 29.58
C LYS A 138 -21.84 -14.15 31.07
N SER A 139 -22.30 -13.25 31.94
CA SER A 139 -22.47 -13.60 33.35
C SER A 139 -23.52 -14.70 33.37
N GLU A 140 -23.06 -15.94 33.51
CA GLU A 140 -23.93 -17.07 33.75
C GLU A 140 -24.81 -16.73 34.95
N ARG A 141 -26.12 -16.84 34.75
CA ARG A 141 -27.10 -16.90 35.82
C ARG A 141 -26.74 -18.08 36.71
N VAL A 142 -25.97 -17.84 37.76
CA VAL A 142 -26.02 -18.62 38.98
C VAL A 142 -26.98 -17.86 39.87
N ASN A 143 -28.25 -18.26 39.83
CA ASN A 143 -29.28 -18.06 40.85
C ASN A 143 -30.52 -18.81 40.38
N GLU A 144 -30.69 -20.03 40.87
CA GLU A 144 -31.88 -20.58 41.55
C GLU A 144 -31.82 -22.12 41.56
#